data_AF-A0A2J8MSQ6-F1
#
_entry.id   AF-A0A2J8MSQ6-F1
#
_cell.length_a   1.000
_cell.length_b   1.000
_cell.length_c   1.000
_cell.angle_alpha   90.00
_cell.angle_beta   90.00
_cell.angle_gamma   90.00
#
_symmetry.space_group_name_H-M   'P 1'
#
loop_
_entity.id
_entity.type
_entity.pdbx_description
1 polymer ?
#
loop_
_entity_poly.entity_id
_entity_poly.type
_entity_poly.pdbx_seq_one_letter_code
_entity_poly.pdbx_strand_id
1 'polypeptide(L)'
;MAKPYEFNWQKEVPSFLQEGAVFDRYEEESFVFEPSCLFKVDEFGFFLTWKSEGKEGQVLECSLINSIRSGAIPKDPKILA
;
A
#
# COMPACT_ATOMS: atom_id res chain seq x y z
N MET A 1 -21.16 10.18 -34.03
CA MET A 1 -19.75 10.55 -33.72
C MET A 1 -19.47 10.11 -32.29
N ALA A 2 -18.41 9.32 -32.05
CA ALA A 2 -18.02 8.94 -30.69
C ALA A 2 -17.32 10.11 -29.99
N LYS A 3 -17.54 10.26 -28.69
CA LYS A 3 -16.89 11.31 -27.89
C LYS A 3 -15.36 11.08 -27.91
N PRO A 4 -14.53 12.10 -28.19
CA PRO A 4 -13.08 11.95 -28.11
C PRO A 4 -12.67 11.52 -26.70
N TYR A 5 -11.68 10.63 -26.61
CA TYR A 5 -11.11 10.26 -25.32
C TYR A 5 -10.28 11.42 -24.78
N GLU A 6 -10.68 11.96 -23.64
CA GLU A 6 -9.86 12.90 -22.87
C GLU A 6 -8.97 12.10 -21.92
N PHE A 7 -7.67 12.11 -22.20
CA PHE A 7 -6.69 11.52 -21.30
C PHE A 7 -6.52 12.40 -20.07
N ASN A 8 -7.05 11.95 -18.93
CA ASN A 8 -6.75 12.54 -17.64
C ASN A 8 -5.65 11.71 -16.94
N TRP A 9 -4.46 12.28 -16.86
CA TRP A 9 -3.33 11.67 -16.16
C TRP A 9 -3.35 11.94 -14.65
N GLN A 10 -4.01 13.01 -14.20
CA GLN A 10 -4.21 13.34 -12.80
C GLN A 10 -5.56 12.81 -12.33
N LYS A 11 -5.60 11.52 -12.02
CA LYS A 11 -6.71 11.01 -11.20
C LYS A 11 -6.44 11.38 -9.75
N GLU A 12 -7.40 12.05 -9.14
CA GLU A 12 -7.34 12.41 -7.72
C GLU A 12 -7.24 11.16 -6.85
N VAL A 13 -6.26 11.15 -5.95
CA VAL A 13 -6.11 10.10 -4.93
C VAL A 13 -7.06 10.42 -3.78
N PRO A 14 -7.98 9.51 -3.42
CA PRO A 14 -8.89 9.71 -2.29
C PRO A 14 -8.17 10.11 -1.00
N SER A 15 -8.74 11.07 -0.25
CA SER A 15 -8.10 11.66 0.93
C SER A 15 -7.69 10.60 1.97
N PHE A 16 -8.50 9.58 2.19
CA PHE A 16 -8.20 8.52 3.17
C PHE A 16 -6.92 7.74 2.84
N LEU A 17 -6.53 7.65 1.55
CA LEU A 17 -5.27 7.02 1.15
C LEU A 17 -4.08 7.95 1.42
N GLN A 18 -4.28 9.26 1.31
CA GLN A 18 -3.25 10.27 1.59
C GLN A 18 -3.09 10.55 3.09
N GLU A 19 -4.17 10.47 3.86
CA GLU A 19 -4.16 10.48 5.32
C GLU A 19 -3.45 9.22 5.83
N GLY A 20 -3.77 8.09 5.20
CA GLY A 20 -3.19 6.79 5.48
C GLY A 20 -3.99 5.99 6.50
N ALA A 21 -3.57 4.75 6.69
CA ALA A 21 -4.11 3.87 7.71
C ALA A 21 -3.01 2.99 8.30
N VAL A 22 -3.24 2.54 9.54
CA VAL A 22 -2.30 1.68 10.27
C VAL A 22 -2.65 0.23 9.97
N PHE A 23 -1.65 -0.55 9.57
CA PHE A 23 -1.75 -1.97 9.32
C PHE A 23 -0.58 -2.70 9.97
N ASP A 24 -0.75 -3.99 10.26
CA ASP A 24 0.39 -4.85 10.57
C ASP A 24 0.99 -5.34 9.25
N ARG A 25 2.33 -5.28 9.15
CA ARG A 25 3.08 -5.78 8.00
C ARG A 25 3.68 -7.14 8.33
N TYR A 26 3.47 -8.09 7.44
CA TYR A 26 4.09 -9.40 7.52
C TYR A 26 4.77 -9.77 6.19
N GLU A 27 6.00 -10.27 6.27
CA GLU A 27 6.77 -10.80 5.16
C GLU A 27 7.06 -12.29 5.41
N GLU A 28 6.50 -13.16 4.56
CA GLU A 28 6.52 -14.61 4.77
C GLU A 28 7.93 -15.22 4.60
N GLU A 29 8.72 -14.72 3.65
CA GLU A 29 10.05 -15.29 3.35
C GLU A 29 11.07 -15.05 4.47
N SER A 30 11.00 -13.89 5.12
CA SER A 30 11.93 -13.48 6.18
C SER A 30 11.36 -13.68 7.58
N PHE A 31 10.08 -14.05 7.69
CA PHE A 31 9.31 -14.10 8.93
C PHE A 31 9.33 -12.77 9.72
N VAL A 32 9.45 -11.65 9.02
CA VAL A 32 9.41 -10.32 9.63
C VAL A 32 7.97 -9.91 9.88
N PHE A 33 7.67 -9.60 11.14
CA PHE A 33 6.40 -9.00 11.55
C PHE A 33 6.65 -7.61 12.13
N GLU A 34 5.92 -6.62 11.62
CA GLU A 34 6.01 -5.23 12.05
C GLU A 34 4.60 -4.72 12.39
N PRO A 35 4.29 -4.57 13.68
CA PRO A 35 2.98 -4.07 14.07
C PRO A 35 2.87 -2.57 13.83
N SER A 36 1.63 -2.09 13.71
CA SER A 36 1.31 -0.65 13.70
C SER A 36 2.06 0.16 12.63
N CYS A 37 2.21 -0.40 11.43
CA CYS A 37 2.86 0.25 10.31
C CYS A 37 1.91 1.27 9.64
N LEU A 38 2.32 2.54 9.57
CA LEU A 38 1.53 3.57 8.88
C LEU A 38 1.74 3.46 7.37
N PHE A 39 0.67 3.15 6.64
CA PHE A 39 0.65 3.06 5.18
C PHE A 39 -0.04 4.29 4.56
N LYS A 40 0.54 4.84 3.49
CA LYS A 40 0.03 6.02 2.77
C LYS A 40 0.29 5.95 1.26
N VAL A 41 -0.49 6.70 0.50
CA VAL A 41 -0.29 6.94 -0.95
C VAL A 41 0.06 8.41 -1.16
N ASP A 42 0.96 8.71 -2.09
CA ASP A 42 1.28 10.10 -2.42
C ASP A 42 0.13 10.80 -3.19
N GLU A 43 0.22 12.13 -3.28
CA GLU A 43 -0.80 12.99 -3.92
C GLU A 43 -1.11 12.59 -5.38
N PHE A 44 -0.13 12.06 -6.11
CA PHE A 44 -0.25 11.71 -7.53
C PHE A 44 -0.43 10.21 -7.79
N GLY A 45 -0.43 9.38 -6.74
CA GLY A 45 -0.65 7.94 -6.86
C GLY A 45 0.50 7.18 -7.53
N PHE A 46 1.71 7.72 -7.50
CA PHE A 46 2.92 7.08 -8.03
C PHE A 46 3.59 6.13 -7.04
N PHE A 47 3.43 6.38 -5.74
CA PHE A 47 4.16 5.73 -4.68
C PHE A 47 3.22 5.28 -3.56
N LEU A 48 3.36 4.01 -3.18
CA LEU A 48 2.89 3.51 -1.90
C LEU A 48 4.03 3.64 -0.89
N THR A 49 3.75 4.12 0.31
CA THR A 49 4.74 4.29 1.36
C THR A 49 4.27 3.64 2.65
N TRP A 50 5.20 3.10 3.42
CA TRP A 50 4.89 2.61 4.75
C TRP A 50 6.06 2.81 5.71
N LYS A 51 5.74 3.02 6.99
CA LYS A 51 6.74 3.21 8.04
C LYS A 51 6.29 2.59 9.35
N SER A 52 7.08 1.65 9.83
CA SER A 52 6.95 1.06 11.17
C SER A 52 7.67 1.93 12.20
N GLU A 53 7.22 1.89 13.46
CA GLU A 53 7.85 2.67 14.53
C GLU A 53 9.33 2.31 14.69
N GLY A 54 10.19 3.32 14.78
CA GLY A 54 11.65 3.14 14.92
C GLY A 54 12.37 2.61 13.67
N LYS A 55 11.68 2.42 12.54
CA LYS A 55 12.28 1.96 11.27
C LYS A 55 12.30 3.06 10.22
N GLU A 56 13.15 2.86 9.21
CA GLU A 56 13.14 3.69 8.01
C GLU A 56 11.87 3.45 7.19
N GLY A 57 11.38 4.52 6.56
CA GLY A 57 10.22 4.42 5.68
C GLY A 57 10.61 3.70 4.40
N GLN A 58 9.69 2.89 3.89
CA GLN A 58 9.84 2.18 2.62
C GLN A 58 8.87 2.74 1.59
N VAL A 59 9.19 2.50 0.32
CA VAL A 59 8.43 2.97 -0.83
C VAL A 59 8.33 1.87 -1.89
N LEU A 60 7.17 1.81 -2.56
CA LEU A 60 6.93 0.99 -3.74
C LEU A 60 6.36 1.87 -4.85
N GLU A 61 6.99 1.83 -6.02
CA GLU A 61 6.45 2.45 -7.23
C GLU A 61 5.23 1.68 -7.72
N CYS A 62 4.11 2.38 -7.92
CA CYS A 62 2.86 1.82 -8.42
C CYS A 62 3.02 1.18 -9.82
N SER A 63 3.99 1.66 -10.61
CA SER A 63 4.33 1.10 -11.93
C SER A 63 4.84 -0.35 -11.87
N LEU A 64 5.37 -0.77 -10.71
CA LEU A 64 5.90 -2.11 -10.48
C LEU A 64 4.83 -3.09 -9.95
N ILE A 65 3.63 -2.59 -9.66
CA ILE A 65 2.54 -3.40 -9.11
C ILE A 65 1.86 -4.19 -10.23
N ASN A 66 1.95 -5.51 -10.14
CA ASN A 66 1.25 -6.40 -11.06
C ASN A 66 -0.18 -6.74 -10.60
N SER A 67 -0.38 -6.95 -9.29
CA SER A 67 -1.70 -7.24 -8.73
C SER A 67 -1.77 -6.91 -7.24
N ILE A 68 -2.94 -6.44 -6.78
CA ILE A 68 -3.28 -6.27 -5.37
C ILE A 68 -4.40 -7.25 -5.04
N ARG A 69 -4.28 -7.99 -3.93
CA ARG A 69 -5.25 -9.02 -3.54
C ARG A 69 -5.70 -8.78 -2.11
N SER A 70 -7.01 -8.90 -1.88
CA SER A 70 -7.59 -8.93 -0.54
C SER A 70 -7.77 -10.39 -0.07
N GLY A 71 -7.80 -10.59 1.25
CA GLY A 71 -8.15 -11.88 1.85
C GLY A 71 -7.02 -12.92 1.92
N ALA A 72 -5.77 -12.54 1.68
CA ALA A 72 -4.63 -13.39 2.03
C ALA A 72 -4.46 -13.37 3.57
N ILE A 73 -4.85 -14.46 4.22
CA ILE A 73 -4.66 -14.63 5.66
C ILE A 73 -3.26 -15.26 5.87
N PRO A 74 -2.39 -14.67 6.71
CA PRO A 74 -1.12 -15.28 7.06
C PRO A 74 -1.32 -16.71 7.58
N LYS A 75 -0.50 -17.66 7.11
CA LYS A 75 -0.59 -19.07 7.56
C LYS A 75 0.08 -19.30 8.90
N ASP A 76 0.89 -18.36 9.39
CA ASP A 76 1.61 -18.49 10.64
C ASP A 76 0.64 -18.31 11.84
N PRO A 77 0.45 -19.36 12.67
CA PRO A 77 -0.41 -19.28 13.84
C PRO A 77 -0.02 -18.18 14.84
N LYS A 78 1.25 -17.75 14.87
CA LYS A 78 1.72 -16.68 15.77
C LYS A 78 1.19 -15.31 15.39
N ILE A 79 0.72 -15.13 14.15
CA ILE A 79 0.15 -13.88 13.64
C ILE A 79 -1.37 -13.90 13.76
N LEU A 80 -1.96 -15.08 13.89
CA LEU A 80 -3.40 -15.29 14.05
C LEU A 80 -3.87 -15.27 15.52
N ALA A 81 -2.96 -15.06 16.47
CA ALA A 81 -3.18 -15.17 17.91
C ALA A 81 -3.56 -13.84 18.57
#